data_AF-A0A2A2VK88-F1
#
_entry.id   AF-A0A2A2VK88-F1
#
_cell.length_a   1.000
_cell.length_b   1.000
_cell.length_c   1.000
_cell.angle_alpha   90.00
_cell.angle_beta   90.00
_cell.angle_gamma   90.00
#
_symmetry.space_group_name_H-M   'P 1'
#
loop_
_entity.id
_entity.type
_entity.pdbx_description
1 polymer ?
#
loop_
_entity_poly.entity_id
_entity_poly.type
_entity_poly.pdbx_seq_one_letter_code
_entity_poly.pdbx_strand_id
1 'polypeptide(L)'
;MVARLKDALIGQGGVSGRDQEAPFLRKLTRKAPADLEQLLTAIDAYETFGRAITDAFDALRYCASSHGGAPVDAQTFSASKTVGSSLALLKTGLGRVRAHSALLEWERDEKGIAQAVDRFEDVQTANDLFEALLHHHEQVQREKPPNGKRAWFERGPRGRVVLRSGYTLREPPTGKAGYVHEYRVPTFSRFLSDLGALR
;
A
#
# COMPACT_ATOMS: atom_id res chain seq x y z
N MET A 1 -11.18 13.46 18.30
CA MET A 1 -11.25 12.48 17.19
C MET A 1 -12.54 11.67 17.19
N VAL A 2 -12.81 10.85 18.23
CA VAL A 2 -13.95 9.89 18.26
C VAL A 2 -15.33 10.54 18.07
N ALA A 3 -15.60 11.68 18.71
CA ALA A 3 -16.89 12.38 18.58
C ALA A 3 -17.20 12.80 17.13
N ARG A 4 -16.20 13.35 16.41
CA ARG A 4 -16.36 13.78 15.00
C ARG A 4 -16.48 12.60 14.03
N LEU A 5 -15.75 11.52 14.29
CA LEU A 5 -15.88 10.29 13.49
C LEU A 5 -17.29 9.71 13.63
N LYS A 6 -17.81 9.61 14.87
CA LYS A 6 -19.18 9.18 15.15
C LYS A 6 -20.20 10.06 14.42
N ASP A 7 -20.13 11.37 14.59
CA ASP A 7 -21.10 12.30 13.98
C ASP A 7 -21.05 12.25 12.44
N ALA A 8 -19.85 12.11 11.86
CA ALA A 8 -19.68 11.96 10.42
C ALA A 8 -20.24 10.64 9.88
N LEU A 9 -20.07 9.54 10.64
CA LEU A 9 -20.68 8.24 10.31
C LEU A 9 -22.20 8.30 10.38
N ILE A 10 -22.75 8.92 11.43
CA ILE A 10 -24.20 9.13 11.57
C ILE A 10 -24.74 9.94 10.40
N GLY A 11 -24.10 11.06 10.07
CA GLY A 11 -24.52 11.90 8.94
C GLY A 11 -24.40 11.24 7.56
N GLN A 12 -23.68 10.12 7.43
CA GLN A 12 -23.51 9.39 6.17
C GLN A 12 -24.27 8.04 6.13
N GLY A 13 -24.92 7.63 7.22
CA GLY A 13 -25.55 6.30 7.32
C GLY A 13 -24.54 5.16 7.47
N GLY A 14 -23.33 5.46 7.96
CA GLY A 14 -22.24 4.50 8.14
C GLY A 14 -21.42 4.19 6.88
N VAL A 15 -20.49 3.26 7.03
CA VAL A 15 -19.64 2.71 5.98
C VAL A 15 -19.75 1.19 6.04
N SER A 16 -20.19 0.55 4.95
CA SER A 16 -20.53 -0.88 4.97
C SER A 16 -19.39 -1.79 4.50
N GLY A 17 -18.48 -1.25 3.67
CA GLY A 17 -17.40 -1.99 3.03
C GLY A 17 -16.04 -1.29 3.14
N ARG A 18 -14.97 -2.08 3.00
CA ARG A 18 -13.58 -1.60 3.07
C ARG A 18 -13.23 -0.64 1.92
N ASP A 19 -13.81 -0.86 0.75
CA ASP A 19 -13.69 -0.02 -0.43
C ASP A 19 -14.24 1.41 -0.22
N GLN A 20 -15.17 1.57 0.72
CA GLN A 20 -15.76 2.87 1.07
C GLN A 20 -14.98 3.64 2.14
N GLU A 21 -14.00 3.00 2.80
CA GLU A 21 -13.23 3.60 3.89
C GLU A 21 -12.39 4.80 3.42
N ALA A 22 -11.62 4.64 2.34
CA ALA A 22 -10.80 5.73 1.81
C ALA A 22 -11.63 6.93 1.32
N PRO A 23 -12.70 6.76 0.52
CA PRO A 23 -13.62 7.85 0.17
C PRO A 23 -14.22 8.55 1.40
N PHE A 24 -14.60 7.79 2.43
CA PHE A 24 -15.15 8.35 3.67
C PHE A 24 -14.13 9.19 4.42
N LEU A 25 -12.93 8.66 4.67
CA LEU A 25 -11.88 9.37 5.41
C LEU A 25 -11.44 10.64 4.69
N ARG A 26 -11.27 10.60 3.36
CA ARG A 26 -10.97 11.80 2.55
C ARG A 26 -12.05 12.88 2.64
N LYS A 27 -13.32 12.48 2.72
CA LYS A 27 -14.44 13.41 2.91
C LYS A 27 -14.44 14.00 4.32
N LEU A 28 -14.10 13.20 5.33
CA LEU A 28 -13.97 13.63 6.71
C LEU A 28 -12.85 14.68 6.88
N THR A 29 -11.71 14.48 6.20
CA THR A 29 -10.56 15.42 6.24
C THR A 29 -10.97 16.87 5.99
N ARG A 30 -11.83 17.12 4.99
CA ARG A 30 -12.26 18.48 4.59
C ARG A 30 -13.04 19.26 5.66
N LYS A 31 -13.53 18.58 6.69
CA LYS A 31 -14.32 19.16 7.79
C LYS A 31 -13.66 18.91 9.15
N ALA A 32 -12.47 18.33 9.15
CA ALA A 32 -11.77 17.96 10.36
C ALA A 32 -11.11 19.21 10.99
N PRO A 33 -11.05 19.30 12.32
CA PRO A 33 -10.13 20.24 12.99
C PRO A 33 -8.67 19.94 12.60
N ALA A 34 -7.79 20.94 12.69
CA ALA A 34 -6.41 20.89 12.21
C ALA A 34 -5.65 19.60 12.56
N ASP A 35 -5.63 19.19 13.83
CA ASP A 35 -4.89 17.99 14.26
C ASP A 35 -5.41 16.71 13.61
N LEU A 36 -6.73 16.60 13.42
CA LEU A 36 -7.34 15.44 12.77
C LEU A 36 -7.17 15.50 11.25
N GLU A 37 -7.24 16.70 10.67
CA GLU A 37 -6.94 16.90 9.25
C GLU A 37 -5.51 16.47 8.92
N GLN A 38 -4.55 16.84 9.76
CA GLN A 38 -3.15 16.46 9.63
C GLN A 38 -3.00 14.93 9.68
N LEU A 39 -3.59 14.26 10.67
CA LEU A 39 -3.53 12.80 10.74
C LEU A 39 -4.17 12.10 9.53
N LEU A 40 -5.35 12.54 9.11
CA LEU A 40 -6.05 11.93 7.97
C LEU A 40 -5.31 12.16 6.65
N THR A 41 -4.64 13.31 6.51
CA THR A 41 -3.80 13.61 5.35
C THR A 41 -2.54 12.75 5.33
N ALA A 42 -1.92 12.54 6.50
CA ALA A 42 -0.79 11.62 6.64
C ALA A 42 -1.18 10.17 6.28
N ILE A 43 -2.34 9.70 6.76
CA ILE A 43 -2.91 8.39 6.40
C ILE A 43 -3.09 8.29 4.88
N ASP A 44 -3.72 9.28 4.25
CA ASP A 44 -3.95 9.25 2.79
C ASP A 44 -2.63 9.26 2.00
N ALA A 45 -1.63 10.02 2.45
CA ALA A 45 -0.31 10.07 1.83
C ALA A 45 0.40 8.71 1.93
N TYR A 46 0.48 8.14 3.13
CA TYR A 46 1.06 6.82 3.38
C TYR A 46 0.37 5.73 2.55
N GLU A 47 -0.97 5.71 2.56
CA GLU A 47 -1.74 4.71 1.84
C GLU A 47 -1.61 4.85 0.33
N THR A 48 -1.52 6.08 -0.20
CA THR A 48 -1.27 6.30 -1.64
C THR A 48 0.08 5.69 -2.04
N PHE A 49 1.12 5.92 -1.23
CA PHE A 49 2.46 5.37 -1.45
C PHE A 49 2.48 3.83 -1.31
N GLY A 50 1.98 3.31 -0.19
CA GLY A 50 1.91 1.88 0.09
C GLY A 50 1.09 1.13 -0.94
N ARG A 51 0.01 1.74 -1.47
CA ARG A 51 -0.80 1.15 -2.53
C ARG A 51 -0.03 0.95 -3.82
N ALA A 52 0.74 1.94 -4.25
CA ALA A 52 1.54 1.85 -5.47
C ALA A 52 2.54 0.69 -5.40
N ILE A 53 3.24 0.56 -4.26
CA ILE A 53 4.20 -0.51 -4.03
C ILE A 53 3.51 -1.87 -3.97
N THR A 54 2.39 -1.96 -3.25
CA THR A 54 1.63 -3.22 -3.08
C THR A 54 1.08 -3.71 -4.42
N ASP A 55 0.44 -2.84 -5.20
CA ASP A 55 -0.10 -3.20 -6.52
C ASP A 55 1.00 -3.65 -7.48
N ALA A 56 2.16 -2.98 -7.47
CA ALA A 56 3.30 -3.38 -8.29
C ALA A 56 3.91 -4.71 -7.82
N PHE A 57 4.02 -4.93 -6.51
CA PHE A 57 4.53 -6.18 -5.95
C PHE A 57 3.62 -7.37 -6.25
N ASP A 58 2.31 -7.20 -6.10
CA ASP A 58 1.35 -8.24 -6.46
C ASP A 58 1.29 -8.47 -7.98
N ALA A 59 1.51 -7.44 -8.81
CA ALA A 59 1.69 -7.62 -10.24
C ALA A 59 2.92 -8.46 -10.58
N LEU A 60 4.05 -8.24 -9.89
CA LEU A 60 5.25 -9.05 -10.04
C LEU A 60 5.02 -10.50 -9.58
N ARG A 61 4.36 -10.70 -8.44
CA ARG A 61 4.00 -12.04 -7.95
C ARG A 61 3.10 -12.77 -8.92
N TYR A 62 2.06 -12.13 -9.44
CA TYR A 62 1.15 -12.74 -10.40
C TYR A 62 1.86 -13.05 -11.71
N CYS A 63 2.68 -12.13 -12.21
CA CYS A 63 3.53 -12.36 -13.39
C CYS A 63 4.39 -13.62 -13.22
N ALA A 64 5.13 -13.75 -12.11
CA ALA A 64 5.93 -14.94 -11.85
C ALA A 64 5.09 -16.22 -11.65
N SER A 65 3.89 -16.09 -11.09
CA SER A 65 2.97 -17.23 -10.88
C SER A 65 2.40 -17.77 -12.19
N SER A 66 2.01 -16.88 -13.10
CA SER A 66 1.43 -17.25 -14.40
C SER A 66 2.45 -17.84 -15.37
N HIS A 67 3.75 -17.65 -15.11
CA HIS A 67 4.84 -18.23 -15.90
C HIS A 67 5.19 -19.68 -15.51
N GLY A 68 4.38 -20.34 -14.66
CA GLY A 68 4.51 -21.78 -14.42
C GLY A 68 5.85 -22.22 -13.81
N GLY A 69 6.53 -21.32 -13.10
CA GLY A 69 7.86 -21.55 -12.52
C GLY A 69 9.04 -21.15 -13.42
N ALA A 70 8.79 -20.70 -14.66
CA ALA A 70 9.82 -20.10 -15.48
C ALA A 70 10.29 -18.75 -14.86
N PRO A 71 11.60 -18.43 -14.92
CA PRO A 71 12.09 -17.16 -14.40
C PRO A 71 11.55 -15.96 -15.19
N VAL A 72 11.18 -14.89 -14.49
CA VAL A 72 10.70 -13.62 -15.07
C VAL A 72 11.73 -12.51 -14.89
N ASP A 73 11.75 -11.55 -15.80
CA ASP A 73 12.61 -10.35 -15.75
C ASP A 73 11.78 -9.05 -15.77
N ALA A 74 12.48 -7.93 -15.71
CA ALA A 74 11.90 -6.59 -15.80
C ALA A 74 11.11 -6.35 -17.09
N GLN A 75 11.52 -6.96 -18.21
CA GLN A 75 10.80 -6.84 -19.49
C GLN A 75 9.43 -7.51 -19.38
N THR A 76 9.39 -8.74 -18.87
CA THR A 76 8.15 -9.48 -18.63
C THR A 76 7.25 -8.73 -17.64
N PHE A 77 7.82 -8.19 -16.57
CA PHE A 77 7.11 -7.38 -15.59
C PHE A 77 6.49 -6.11 -16.21
N SER A 78 7.24 -5.39 -17.05
CA SER A 78 6.79 -4.14 -17.68
C SER A 78 5.58 -4.30 -18.62
N ALA A 79 5.33 -5.52 -19.13
CA ALA A 79 4.18 -5.81 -19.97
C ALA A 79 2.84 -5.79 -19.20
N SER A 80 2.88 -5.80 -17.86
CA SER A 80 1.68 -5.73 -17.03
C SER A 80 1.09 -4.31 -17.00
N LYS A 81 -0.21 -4.19 -17.30
CA LYS A 81 -0.94 -2.92 -17.22
C LYS A 81 -0.87 -2.27 -15.84
N THR A 82 -0.83 -3.08 -14.78
CA THR A 82 -0.76 -2.62 -13.38
C THR A 82 0.54 -1.87 -13.09
N VAL A 83 1.63 -2.16 -13.81
CA VAL A 83 2.93 -1.53 -13.58
C VAL A 83 2.91 -0.06 -13.97
N GLY A 84 2.30 0.27 -15.12
CA GLY A 84 2.15 1.65 -15.57
C GLY A 84 1.33 2.50 -14.59
N SER A 85 0.18 1.99 -14.13
CA SER A 85 -0.63 2.68 -13.13
C SER A 85 0.07 2.79 -11.77
N SER A 86 0.83 1.77 -11.37
CA SER A 86 1.59 1.79 -10.12
C SER A 86 2.73 2.80 -10.14
N LEU A 87 3.44 2.95 -11.27
CA LEU A 87 4.47 3.99 -11.44
C LEU A 87 3.88 5.41 -11.29
N ALA A 88 2.74 5.67 -11.93
CA ALA A 88 2.07 6.97 -11.82
C ALA A 88 1.59 7.24 -10.38
N LEU A 89 1.05 6.21 -9.72
CA LEU A 89 0.60 6.30 -8.33
C LEU A 89 1.78 6.48 -7.37
N LEU A 90 2.92 5.83 -7.62
CA LEU A 90 4.13 5.93 -6.81
C LEU A 90 4.66 7.36 -6.79
N LYS A 91 4.76 8.00 -7.96
CA LYS A 91 5.16 9.42 -8.07
C LYS A 91 4.23 10.33 -7.27
N THR A 92 2.92 10.07 -7.37
CA THR A 92 1.91 10.81 -6.59
C THR A 92 2.07 10.57 -5.09
N GLY A 93 2.26 9.32 -4.66
CA GLY A 93 2.45 8.93 -3.27
C GLY A 93 3.70 9.53 -2.65
N LEU A 94 4.84 9.46 -3.34
CA LEU A 94 6.10 10.07 -2.91
C LEU A 94 5.95 11.58 -2.72
N GLY A 95 5.33 12.28 -3.68
CA GLY A 95 5.07 13.71 -3.56
C GLY A 95 4.22 14.06 -2.34
N ARG A 96 3.19 13.27 -2.05
CA ARG A 96 2.33 13.45 -0.88
C ARG A 96 3.05 13.20 0.44
N VAL A 97 3.84 12.13 0.52
CA VAL A 97 4.62 11.80 1.73
C VAL A 97 5.64 12.90 2.02
N ARG A 98 6.37 13.39 1.02
CA ARG A 98 7.35 14.47 1.17
C ARG A 98 6.74 15.80 1.57
N ALA A 99 5.55 16.11 1.05
CA ALA A 99 4.84 17.33 1.40
C ALA A 99 4.32 17.30 2.85
N HIS A 100 4.33 16.15 3.52
CA HIS A 100 3.79 15.98 4.87
C HIS A 100 4.90 15.86 5.93
N SER A 101 5.43 16.99 6.40
CA SER A 101 6.56 17.06 7.34
C SER A 101 6.38 16.17 8.58
N ALA A 102 5.19 16.20 9.19
CA ALA A 102 4.92 15.43 10.41
C ALA A 102 4.96 13.92 10.20
N LEU A 103 4.69 13.41 8.98
CA LEU A 103 4.64 11.96 8.74
C LEU A 103 6.03 11.34 8.86
N LEU A 104 7.04 11.97 8.25
CA LEU A 104 8.43 11.53 8.35
C LEU A 104 9.03 11.79 9.75
N GLU A 105 8.52 12.80 10.46
CA GLU A 105 8.92 13.05 11.85
C GLU A 105 8.39 11.98 12.81
N TRP A 106 7.11 11.59 12.68
CA TRP A 106 6.51 10.55 13.53
C TRP A 106 7.20 9.20 13.37
N GLU A 107 7.69 8.92 12.18
CA GLU A 107 8.33 7.65 11.84
C GLU A 107 9.87 7.75 11.89
N ARG A 108 10.45 8.82 12.47
CA ARG A 108 11.91 9.02 12.48
C ARG A 108 12.66 7.85 13.14
N ASP A 109 12.13 7.34 14.24
CA ASP A 109 12.76 6.26 15.01
C ASP A 109 12.43 4.86 14.44
N GLU A 110 11.44 4.80 13.55
CA GLU A 110 11.00 3.59 12.87
C GLU A 110 11.65 3.50 11.48
N LYS A 111 12.35 2.40 11.19
CA LYS A 111 13.05 2.24 9.90
C LYS A 111 12.10 2.00 8.70
N GLY A 112 10.79 2.09 8.90
CA GLY A 112 9.78 1.66 7.93
C GLY A 112 9.62 2.61 6.75
N ILE A 113 8.94 3.73 6.96
CA ILE A 113 8.49 4.59 5.85
C ILE A 113 9.65 5.38 5.22
N ALA A 114 10.56 5.95 6.01
CA ALA A 114 11.63 6.81 5.49
C ALA A 114 12.56 6.02 4.57
N GLN A 115 12.96 4.82 5.00
CA GLN A 115 13.76 3.92 4.19
C GLN A 115 13.03 3.45 2.92
N ALA A 116 11.72 3.24 3.00
CA ALA A 116 10.93 2.93 1.81
C ALA A 116 10.89 4.14 0.85
N VAL A 117 10.69 5.35 1.35
CA VAL A 117 10.71 6.57 0.52
C VAL A 117 12.05 6.71 -0.19
N ASP A 118 13.17 6.59 0.52
CA ASP A 118 14.51 6.65 -0.05
C ASP A 118 14.72 5.56 -1.12
N ARG A 119 14.21 4.35 -0.87
CA ARG A 119 14.31 3.21 -1.81
C ARG A 119 13.64 3.49 -3.14
N PHE A 120 12.50 4.18 -3.11
CA PHE A 120 11.64 4.37 -4.28
C PHE A 120 11.75 5.78 -4.87
N GLU A 121 12.53 6.67 -4.28
CA GLU A 121 12.71 8.07 -4.69
C GLU A 121 13.08 8.21 -6.17
N ASP A 122 14.07 7.45 -6.63
CA ASP A 122 14.62 7.57 -7.99
C ASP A 122 13.96 6.64 -9.01
N VAL A 123 12.85 5.98 -8.65
CA VAL A 123 12.16 5.04 -9.54
C VAL A 123 11.42 5.80 -10.65
N GLN A 124 11.94 5.71 -11.88
CA GLN A 124 11.35 6.38 -13.05
C GLN A 124 10.76 5.40 -14.06
N THR A 125 11.30 4.18 -14.14
CA THR A 125 10.93 3.17 -15.13
C THR A 125 10.40 1.89 -14.49
N ALA A 126 9.78 1.03 -15.30
CA ALA A 126 9.35 -0.30 -14.85
C ALA A 126 10.52 -1.18 -14.39
N ASN A 127 11.69 -1.00 -15.00
CA ASN A 127 12.91 -1.70 -14.59
C ASN A 127 13.40 -1.24 -13.22
N ASP A 128 13.41 0.07 -12.97
CA ASP A 128 13.78 0.62 -11.66
C ASP A 128 12.81 0.13 -10.58
N LEU A 129 11.51 0.11 -10.89
CA LEU A 129 10.49 -0.39 -9.98
C LEU A 129 10.68 -1.88 -9.68
N PHE A 130 10.99 -2.70 -10.69
CA PHE A 130 11.29 -4.12 -10.53
C PHE A 130 12.45 -4.35 -9.54
N GLU A 131 13.57 -3.65 -9.74
CA GLU A 131 14.74 -3.79 -8.87
C GLU A 131 14.50 -3.23 -7.47
N ALA A 132 13.85 -2.07 -7.36
CA ALA A 132 13.51 -1.46 -6.08
C ALA A 132 12.56 -2.35 -5.25
N LEU A 133 11.56 -2.98 -5.89
CA LEU A 133 10.65 -3.93 -5.23
C LEU A 133 11.39 -5.15 -4.70
N LEU A 134 12.24 -5.76 -5.53
CA LEU A 134 12.99 -6.96 -5.14
C LEU A 134 13.95 -6.65 -3.98
N HIS A 135 14.70 -5.55 -4.08
CA HIS A 135 15.61 -5.14 -3.01
C HIS A 135 14.85 -4.79 -1.73
N HIS A 136 13.75 -4.03 -1.82
CA HIS A 136 12.95 -3.69 -0.65
C HIS A 136 12.43 -4.95 0.04
N HIS A 137 11.90 -5.90 -0.73
CA HIS A 137 11.41 -7.16 -0.21
C HIS A 137 12.52 -8.02 0.42
N GLU A 138 13.66 -8.19 -0.25
CA GLU A 138 14.80 -8.92 0.29
C GLU A 138 15.26 -8.35 1.63
N GLN A 139 15.31 -7.02 1.73
CA GLN A 139 15.65 -6.31 2.95
C GLN A 139 14.61 -6.53 4.05
N VAL A 140 13.32 -6.28 3.77
CA VAL A 140 12.23 -6.49 4.73
C VAL A 140 12.17 -7.93 5.22
N GLN A 141 12.45 -8.92 4.36
CA GLN A 141 12.50 -10.32 4.79
C GLN A 141 13.72 -10.59 5.67
N ARG A 142 14.89 -10.07 5.31
CA ARG A 142 16.12 -10.23 6.11
C ARG A 142 16.01 -9.63 7.51
N GLU A 143 15.30 -8.52 7.66
CA GLU A 143 15.14 -7.81 8.94
C GLU A 143 14.08 -8.44 9.86
N LYS A 144 13.30 -9.42 9.40
CA LYS A 144 12.27 -10.06 10.23
C LYS A 144 12.90 -10.91 11.35
N PRO A 145 12.50 -10.73 12.62
CA PRO A 145 13.00 -11.55 13.71
C PRO A 145 12.52 -13.02 13.63
N PRO A 146 13.24 -13.97 14.27
CA PRO A 146 14.51 -13.76 14.98
C PRO A 146 15.75 -13.76 14.07
N ASN A 147 15.75 -14.49 12.97
CA ASN A 147 16.96 -14.76 12.16
C ASN A 147 16.82 -14.33 10.68
N GLY A 148 15.91 -13.41 10.39
CA GLY A 148 15.49 -13.13 9.03
C GLY A 148 14.61 -14.23 8.45
N LYS A 149 13.93 -13.90 7.35
CA LYS A 149 13.17 -14.82 6.52
C LYS A 149 13.75 -14.84 5.11
N ARG A 150 13.60 -15.98 4.44
CA ARG A 150 13.97 -16.08 3.02
C ARG A 150 13.03 -15.21 2.18
N ALA A 151 13.61 -14.53 1.20
CA ALA A 151 12.84 -13.82 0.18
C ALA A 151 11.87 -14.78 -0.54
N TRP A 152 10.82 -14.19 -1.10
CA TRP A 152 9.80 -14.93 -1.87
C TRP A 152 10.27 -15.18 -3.29
N PHE A 153 11.09 -14.26 -3.81
CA PHE A 153 11.75 -14.36 -5.10
C PHE A 153 13.18 -14.85 -4.91
N GLU A 154 13.62 -15.76 -5.78
CA GLU A 154 14.98 -16.24 -5.85
C GLU A 154 15.66 -15.62 -7.08
N ARG A 155 16.78 -14.94 -6.86
CA ARG A 155 17.58 -14.33 -7.92
C ARG A 155 18.23 -15.43 -8.76
N GLY A 156 18.01 -15.36 -10.07
CA GLY A 156 18.62 -16.22 -11.06
C GLY A 156 19.59 -15.45 -11.97
N PRO A 157 20.18 -16.14 -12.97
CA PRO A 157 21.12 -15.52 -13.90
C PRO A 157 20.47 -14.41 -14.73
N ARG A 158 21.26 -13.35 -15.00
CA ARG A 158 20.89 -12.21 -15.86
C ARG A 158 19.68 -11.41 -15.35
N GLY A 159 19.59 -11.19 -14.03
CA GLY A 159 18.54 -10.36 -13.43
C GLY A 159 17.14 -11.00 -13.39
N ARG A 160 17.02 -12.27 -13.79
CA ARG A 160 15.75 -13.00 -13.72
C ARG A 160 15.45 -13.46 -12.30
N VAL A 161 14.18 -13.62 -11.96
CA VAL A 161 13.73 -14.12 -10.66
C VAL A 161 12.71 -15.24 -10.81
N VAL A 162 12.73 -16.18 -9.86
CA VAL A 162 11.73 -17.24 -9.73
C VAL A 162 10.96 -17.03 -8.43
N LEU A 163 9.63 -17.10 -8.49
CA LEU A 163 8.78 -17.03 -7.30
C LEU A 163 8.70 -18.41 -6.64
N ARG A 164 8.93 -18.48 -5.33
CA ARG A 164 8.79 -19.72 -4.56
C ARG A 164 7.31 -20.13 -4.51
N SER A 165 7.05 -21.43 -4.65
CA SER A 165 5.70 -22.02 -4.79
C SER A 165 4.71 -21.62 -3.69
N GLY A 166 5.17 -21.40 -2.46
CA GLY A 166 4.31 -20.99 -1.34
C GLY A 166 3.74 -19.57 -1.45
N TYR A 167 4.18 -18.76 -2.43
CA TYR A 167 3.77 -17.36 -2.57
C TYR A 167 3.03 -17.06 -3.88
N THR A 168 2.72 -18.10 -4.66
CA THR A 168 2.03 -17.97 -5.96
C THR A 168 0.63 -17.39 -5.82
N LEU A 169 0.22 -16.60 -6.80
CA LEU A 169 -1.13 -16.06 -6.95
C LEU A 169 -1.84 -16.78 -8.09
N ARG A 170 -3.08 -17.22 -7.84
CA ARG A 170 -3.94 -17.87 -8.84
C ARG A 170 -4.74 -16.87 -9.67
N GLU A 171 -5.12 -15.76 -9.04
CA GLU A 171 -5.94 -14.73 -9.64
C GLU A 171 -5.12 -13.46 -9.87
N PRO A 172 -5.39 -12.70 -10.96
CA PRO A 172 -4.74 -11.43 -11.18
C PRO A 172 -5.09 -10.44 -10.06
N PRO A 173 -4.13 -9.58 -9.64
CA PRO A 173 -4.43 -8.54 -8.67
C PRO A 173 -5.50 -7.62 -9.24
N THR A 174 -6.57 -7.45 -8.46
CA THR A 174 -7.76 -6.71 -8.91
C THR A 174 -7.54 -5.19 -9.00
N GLY A 175 -6.45 -4.66 -8.42
CA GLY A 175 -6.16 -3.23 -8.44
C GLY A 175 -7.27 -2.37 -7.82
N LYS A 176 -8.14 -2.95 -6.97
CA LYS A 176 -9.31 -2.26 -6.41
C LYS A 176 -8.92 -0.97 -5.69
N ALA A 177 -9.58 0.14 -6.04
CA ALA A 177 -9.36 1.43 -5.41
C ALA A 177 -9.65 1.34 -3.90
N GLY A 178 -8.71 1.77 -3.07
CA GLY A 178 -8.86 1.77 -1.61
C GLY A 178 -7.51 1.73 -0.89
N TYR A 179 -7.58 1.83 0.44
CA TYR A 179 -6.41 1.67 1.31
C TYR A 179 -5.97 0.21 1.40
N VAL A 180 -4.65 0.01 1.46
CA VAL A 180 -3.98 -1.27 1.66
C VAL A 180 -4.20 -1.78 3.07
N HIS A 181 -4.28 -0.87 4.06
CA HIS A 181 -4.61 -1.22 5.43
C HIS A 181 -6.08 -0.90 5.75
N GLU A 182 -6.62 -1.63 6.73
CA GLU A 182 -7.97 -1.41 7.24
C GLU A 182 -7.91 -0.53 8.48
N TYR A 183 -8.69 0.56 8.47
CA TYR A 183 -8.82 1.52 9.57
C TYR A 183 -10.09 1.29 10.41
N ARG A 184 -10.75 0.14 10.21
CA ARG A 184 -11.89 -0.37 10.99
C ARG A 184 -13.10 0.57 11.03
N VAL A 185 -13.20 1.50 10.08
CA VAL A 185 -14.38 2.37 9.94
C VAL A 185 -15.66 1.54 9.70
N PRO A 186 -15.63 0.44 8.90
CA PRO A 186 -16.81 -0.42 8.77
C PRO A 186 -17.19 -1.13 10.07
N THR A 187 -16.21 -1.59 10.85
CA THR A 187 -16.45 -2.20 12.16
C THR A 187 -17.10 -1.20 13.11
N PHE A 188 -16.57 0.02 13.19
CA PHE A 188 -17.14 1.06 14.04
C PHE A 188 -18.55 1.47 13.57
N SER A 189 -18.80 1.48 12.26
CA SER A 189 -20.15 1.71 11.71
C SER A 189 -21.13 0.63 12.16
N ARG A 190 -20.77 -0.66 12.06
CA ARG A 190 -21.62 -1.77 12.54
C ARG A 190 -21.91 -1.64 14.03
N PHE A 191 -20.89 -1.33 14.83
CA PHE A 191 -21.06 -1.11 16.26
C PHE A 191 -22.06 0.02 16.57
N LEU A 192 -22.00 1.14 15.83
CA LEU A 192 -22.98 2.23 16.00
C LEU A 192 -24.39 1.82 15.54
N SER A 193 -24.51 0.97 14.52
CA SER A 193 -25.79 0.41 14.08
C SER A 193 -26.39 -0.53 15.14
N ASP A 194 -25.58 -1.42 15.72
CA ASP A 194 -26.00 -2.35 16.78
C ASP A 194 -26.46 -1.59 18.04
N LEU A 195 -25.86 -0.42 18.32
CA LEU A 195 -26.29 0.47 19.40
C LEU A 195 -27.50 1.36 19.05
N GLY A 196 -28.06 1.23 17.84
CA GLY A 196 -29.20 2.04 17.37
C GLY A 196 -28.87 3.51 17.11
N ALA A 197 -27.58 3.85 17.02
CA ALA A 197 -27.09 5.20 16.72
C ALA A 197 -27.03 5.48 15.21
N LEU A 198 -26.94 4.45 14.37
CA LEU A 198 -27.23 4.51 12.93
C LEU A 198 -28.61 3.91 12.69
N ARG A 199 -29.52 4.71 12.11
CA ARG A 199 -30.87 4.29 11.71
C ARG A 199 -31.03 4.44 10.21
#